data_AF-A0A1V4HJI5-F1
#
_entry.id   AF-A0A1V4HJI5-F1
#
_cell.length_a   1.000
_cell.length_b   1.000
_cell.length_c   1.000
_cell.angle_alpha   90.00
_cell.angle_beta   90.00
_cell.angle_gamma   90.00
#
_symmetry.space_group_name_H-M   'P 1'
#
loop_
_entity.id
_entity.type
_entity.pdbx_description
1 polymer ?
#
loop_
_entity_poly.entity_id
_entity_poly.type
_entity_poly.pdbx_seq_one_letter_code
_entity_poly.pdbx_strand_id
1 'polypeptide(L)'
;MTSVEPTVIKTERILRYDFRIKNTGSQRIISTFDYPGNHLLGLEVTVRPNDKLASLMVMSENTGFRKMQLRGSGSAGIIEPGKESSFHVEFQIKENVEVEKVKSTSLDGVLLILDGPKIIAEIPLTDSINKNTN
;
A
#
# COMPACT_ATOMS: atom_id res chain seq x y z
N MET A 1 -1.66 9.77 -5.77
CA MET A 1 -0.28 9.36 -5.40
C MET A 1 0.72 10.25 -6.14
N THR A 2 1.72 10.76 -5.46
CA THR A 2 2.81 11.56 -6.04
C THR A 2 4.09 10.75 -6.17
N SER A 3 4.36 9.81 -5.26
CA SER A 3 5.43 8.83 -5.43
C SER A 3 5.10 7.49 -4.76
N VAL A 4 5.76 6.43 -5.22
CA VAL A 4 5.87 5.13 -4.56
C VAL A 4 7.30 4.63 -4.71
N GLU A 5 7.83 4.07 -3.63
CA GLU A 5 9.15 3.45 -3.59
C GLU A 5 9.03 2.03 -3.02
N PRO A 6 9.15 0.99 -3.86
CA PRO A 6 9.20 -0.38 -3.38
C PRO A 6 10.61 -0.75 -2.92
N THR A 7 10.74 -1.26 -1.70
CA THR A 7 11.98 -1.77 -1.11
C THR A 7 11.82 -3.24 -0.77
N VAL A 8 12.80 -4.08 -1.17
CA VAL A 8 12.87 -5.45 -0.68
C VAL A 8 13.91 -5.56 0.44
N ILE A 9 13.44 -5.83 1.65
CA ILE A 9 14.28 -6.07 2.83
C ILE A 9 14.65 -7.55 2.84
N LYS A 10 15.82 -7.87 2.26
CA LYS A 10 16.27 -9.25 2.00
C LYS A 10 16.33 -10.12 3.25
N THR A 11 16.84 -9.59 4.35
CA THR A 11 17.03 -10.29 5.63
C THR A 11 15.73 -10.74 6.26
N GLU A 12 14.64 -9.99 6.04
CA GLU A 12 13.33 -10.26 6.64
C GLU A 12 12.31 -10.81 5.64
N ARG A 13 12.71 -10.88 4.36
CA ARG A 13 11.85 -11.25 3.23
C ARG A 13 10.59 -10.41 3.18
N ILE A 14 10.76 -9.10 3.30
CA ILE A 14 9.66 -8.13 3.26
C ILE A 14 9.73 -7.34 1.96
N LEU A 15 8.58 -7.21 1.30
CA LEU A 15 8.36 -6.16 0.30
C LEU A 15 7.66 -5.00 1.01
N ARG A 16 8.36 -3.89 1.13
CA ARG A 16 7.86 -2.64 1.68
C ARG A 16 7.52 -1.68 0.54
N TYR A 17 6.43 -0.96 0.68
CA TYR A 17 6.12 0.21 -0.14
C TYR A 17 6.09 1.44 0.74
N ASP A 18 6.82 2.47 0.33
CA ASP A 18 6.70 3.82 0.88
C ASP A 18 5.96 4.69 -0.15
N PHE A 19 4.86 5.32 0.28
CA PHE A 19 4.00 6.13 -0.57
C PHE A 19 4.03 7.59 -0.13
N ARG A 20 4.02 8.50 -1.11
CA ARG A 20 3.55 9.87 -0.90
C ARG A 20 2.24 10.10 -1.63
N ILE A 21 1.28 10.62 -0.89
CA ILE A 21 -0.09 10.84 -1.38
C ILE A 21 -0.45 12.30 -1.13
N LYS A 22 -0.69 13.04 -2.21
CA LYS A 22 -1.24 14.39 -2.18
C LYS A 22 -2.76 14.36 -2.20
N ASN A 23 -3.39 15.10 -1.30
CA ASN A 23 -4.82 15.37 -1.36
C ASN A 23 -5.07 16.51 -2.37
N THR A 24 -5.68 16.17 -3.50
CA THR A 24 -6.06 17.14 -4.55
C THR A 24 -7.49 17.66 -4.41
N GLY A 25 -8.22 17.18 -3.41
CA GLY A 25 -9.57 17.66 -3.09
C GLY A 25 -9.55 18.93 -2.24
N SER A 26 -10.75 19.47 -1.99
CA SER A 26 -10.96 20.65 -1.15
C SER A 26 -11.20 20.33 0.33
N GLN A 27 -11.42 19.05 0.67
CA GLN A 27 -11.71 18.58 2.02
C GLN A 27 -10.57 17.74 2.57
N ARG A 28 -10.36 17.80 3.89
CA ARG A 28 -9.35 16.97 4.57
C ARG A 28 -9.73 15.49 4.47
N ILE A 29 -8.75 14.63 4.25
CA ILE A 29 -8.93 13.18 4.29
C ILE A 29 -8.50 12.71 5.68
N ILE A 30 -9.45 12.23 6.47
CA ILE A 30 -9.25 11.73 7.82
C ILE A 30 -10.26 10.61 8.05
N SER A 31 -9.87 9.58 8.80
CA SER A 31 -10.86 8.60 9.27
C SER A 31 -11.87 9.28 10.17
N THR A 32 -13.15 9.05 9.92
CA THR A 32 -14.22 9.50 10.81
C THR A 32 -14.67 8.41 11.78
N PHE A 33 -14.02 7.24 11.76
CA PHE A 33 -14.34 6.11 12.60
C PHE A 33 -13.82 6.31 14.03
N ASP A 34 -14.73 6.38 14.98
CA ASP A 34 -14.44 6.47 16.41
C ASP A 34 -14.36 5.06 17.03
N TYR A 35 -13.24 4.72 17.68
CA TYR A 35 -12.99 3.42 18.28
C TYR A 35 -12.26 3.61 19.62
N PRO A 36 -12.69 2.92 20.71
CA PRO A 36 -12.11 3.10 22.04
C PRO A 36 -10.68 2.54 22.18
N GLY A 37 -10.17 1.80 21.19
CA GLY A 37 -8.78 1.37 21.12
C GLY A 37 -7.96 2.24 20.16
N ASN A 38 -6.64 2.12 20.19
CA ASN A 38 -5.78 3.08 19.49
C ASN A 38 -5.91 3.03 17.95
N HIS A 39 -6.12 1.86 17.34
CA HIS A 39 -6.29 1.74 15.89
C HIS A 39 -7.05 0.44 15.56
N LEU A 40 -8.18 0.51 14.85
CA LEU A 40 -8.71 -0.68 14.18
C LEU A 40 -9.37 -0.42 12.81
N LEU A 41 -9.90 0.79 12.56
CA LEU A 41 -10.43 1.18 11.25
C LEU A 41 -10.13 2.67 11.06
N GLY A 42 -9.20 2.97 10.15
CA GLY A 42 -8.64 4.29 9.93
C GLY A 42 -8.50 4.61 8.44
N LEU A 43 -7.82 5.72 8.13
CA LEU A 43 -7.30 5.95 6.79
C LEU A 43 -6.17 4.94 6.56
N GLU A 44 -6.44 3.94 5.75
CA GLU A 44 -5.52 2.84 5.45
C GLU A 44 -5.08 2.89 3.98
N VAL A 45 -3.85 2.43 3.75
CA VAL A 45 -3.39 2.08 2.41
C VAL A 45 -2.98 0.63 2.37
N THR A 46 -3.28 -0.03 1.25
CA THR A 46 -2.79 -1.39 1.00
C THR A 46 -2.55 -1.60 -0.49
N VAL A 47 -1.87 -2.69 -0.84
CA VAL A 47 -1.60 -3.05 -2.23
C VAL A 47 -2.36 -4.32 -2.57
N ARG A 48 -3.20 -4.24 -3.59
CA ARG A 48 -3.82 -5.39 -4.23
C ARG A 48 -2.87 -5.90 -5.31
N PRO A 49 -2.28 -7.10 -5.18
CA PRO A 49 -1.36 -7.63 -6.18
C PRO A 49 -2.11 -8.14 -7.42
N ASN A 50 -1.46 -8.18 -8.57
CA ASN A 50 -1.91 -8.99 -9.69
C ASN A 50 -1.46 -10.47 -9.54
N ASP A 51 -1.64 -11.29 -10.59
CA ASP A 51 -1.22 -12.69 -10.59
C ASP A 51 0.28 -12.91 -10.39
N LYS A 52 1.10 -12.10 -11.06
CA LYS A 52 2.56 -12.22 -10.99
C LYS A 52 3.06 -11.94 -9.58
N LEU A 53 2.70 -10.78 -9.04
CA LEU A 53 3.12 -10.40 -7.69
C LEU A 53 2.55 -11.36 -6.64
N ALA A 54 1.28 -11.74 -6.73
CA ALA A 54 0.66 -12.68 -5.79
C ALA A 54 1.36 -14.06 -5.77
N SER A 55 1.89 -14.51 -6.92
CA SER A 55 2.62 -15.79 -6.98
C SER A 55 3.90 -15.79 -6.13
N LEU A 56 4.46 -14.61 -5.85
CA LEU A 56 5.72 -14.41 -5.14
C LEU A 56 5.54 -14.09 -3.65
N MET A 57 4.34 -13.71 -3.25
CA MET A 57 4.03 -13.20 -1.92
C MET A 57 3.23 -14.22 -1.10
N VAL A 58 3.38 -14.21 0.21
CA VAL A 58 2.46 -14.97 1.07
C VAL A 58 1.11 -14.26 1.03
N MET A 59 0.05 -15.01 0.75
CA MET A 59 -1.30 -14.46 0.67
C MET A 59 -2.00 -14.63 2.02
N SER A 60 -2.83 -13.66 2.40
CA SER A 60 -3.66 -13.78 3.60
C SER A 60 -4.69 -14.90 3.41
N GLU A 61 -4.87 -15.69 4.46
CA GLU A 61 -5.86 -16.78 4.51
C GLU A 61 -7.22 -16.26 5.02
N ASN A 62 -8.28 -17.07 4.87
CA ASN A 62 -9.62 -16.79 5.41
C ASN A 62 -10.24 -15.45 4.97
N THR A 63 -9.96 -15.02 3.75
CA THR A 63 -10.50 -13.79 3.16
C THR A 63 -10.98 -14.03 1.73
N GLY A 64 -12.07 -13.37 1.33
CA GLY A 64 -12.53 -13.34 -0.06
C GLY A 64 -11.74 -12.36 -0.95
N PHE A 65 -10.83 -11.59 -0.35
CA PHE A 65 -10.04 -10.58 -1.06
C PHE A 65 -8.66 -11.11 -1.42
N ARG A 66 -8.17 -10.68 -2.58
CA ARG A 66 -6.78 -10.91 -2.97
C ARG A 66 -5.84 -10.00 -2.18
N LYS A 67 -5.44 -10.45 -0.98
CA LYS A 67 -4.65 -9.69 -0.03
C LYS A 67 -3.32 -10.39 0.27
N MET A 68 -2.22 -9.67 0.18
CA MET A 68 -0.91 -10.16 0.65
C MET A 68 -0.87 -10.15 2.18
N GLN A 69 -0.14 -11.08 2.77
CA GLN A 69 0.06 -11.16 4.22
C GLN A 69 0.79 -9.92 4.72
N LEU A 70 0.09 -9.12 5.53
CA LEU A 70 0.62 -7.90 6.14
C LEU A 70 1.65 -8.24 7.22
N ARG A 71 2.75 -7.48 7.26
CA ARG A 71 3.79 -7.56 8.28
C ARG A 71 3.92 -6.28 9.10
N GLY A 72 3.57 -5.14 8.50
CA GLY A 72 3.66 -3.84 9.13
C GLY A 72 3.00 -2.78 8.26
N SER A 73 2.58 -1.69 8.88
CA SER A 73 2.06 -0.51 8.18
C SER A 73 2.12 0.70 9.09
N GLY A 74 2.18 1.89 8.48
CA GLY A 74 2.04 3.14 9.20
C GLY A 74 1.61 4.27 8.29
N SER A 75 0.97 5.27 8.87
CA SER A 75 0.47 6.43 8.15
C SER A 75 0.56 7.69 9.00
N ALA A 76 0.52 8.84 8.34
CA ALA A 76 0.32 10.13 9.01
C ALA A 76 -1.10 10.32 9.56
N GLY A 77 -2.04 9.38 9.29
CA GLY A 77 -3.44 9.40 9.74
C GLY A 77 -4.37 10.44 9.09
N ILE A 78 -3.81 11.54 8.57
CA ILE A 78 -4.55 12.67 7.99
C ILE A 78 -3.85 13.15 6.70
N ILE A 79 -4.61 13.62 5.71
CA ILE A 79 -4.10 14.37 4.55
C ILE A 79 -4.89 15.66 4.36
N GLU A 80 -4.29 16.80 4.70
CA GLU A 80 -4.91 18.12 4.53
C GLU A 80 -5.03 18.51 3.04
N PRO A 81 -6.01 19.34 2.65
CA PRO A 81 -6.16 19.81 1.27
C PRO A 81 -4.87 20.42 0.71
N GLY A 82 -4.47 19.98 -0.48
CA GLY A 82 -3.26 20.43 -1.16
C GLY A 82 -1.94 19.96 -0.53
N LYS A 83 -1.97 19.20 0.58
CA LYS A 83 -0.77 18.67 1.25
C LYS A 83 -0.50 17.22 0.89
N GLU A 84 0.74 16.82 1.11
CA GLU A 84 1.18 15.42 1.01
C GLU A 84 1.28 14.79 2.39
N SER A 85 0.99 13.50 2.45
CA SER A 85 1.25 12.66 3.61
C SER A 85 1.97 11.38 3.20
N SER A 86 2.74 10.84 4.13
CA SER A 86 3.52 9.62 3.96
C SER A 86 2.79 8.41 4.54
N PHE A 87 2.91 7.29 3.84
CA PHE A 87 2.37 6.01 4.24
C PHE A 87 3.40 4.93 3.94
N HIS A 88 3.42 3.86 4.73
CA HIS A 88 4.14 2.65 4.38
C HIS A 88 3.32 1.41 4.68
N VAL A 89 3.58 0.35 3.92
CA VAL A 89 2.97 -0.97 4.11
C VAL A 89 3.98 -2.04 3.74
N GLU A 90 3.99 -3.12 4.52
CA GLU A 90 4.97 -4.19 4.44
C GLU A 90 4.28 -5.54 4.29
N PHE A 91 4.75 -6.31 3.32
CA PHE A 91 4.17 -7.60 2.97
C PHE A 91 5.20 -8.71 2.97
N GLN A 92 4.75 -9.90 3.35
CA GLN A 92 5.61 -11.08 3.43
C GLN A 92 5.89 -11.69 2.04
N ILE A 93 7.17 -11.86 1.71
CA ILE A 93 7.65 -12.61 0.55
C ILE A 93 7.74 -14.10 0.93
N LYS A 94 7.47 -15.01 -0.02
CA LYS A 94 7.63 -16.46 0.19
C LYS A 94 9.09 -16.88 0.39
N GLU A 95 9.31 -17.97 1.13
CA GLU A 95 10.64 -18.49 1.48
C GLU A 95 11.48 -19.02 0.31
N ASN A 96 10.90 -19.34 -0.85
CA ASN A 96 11.66 -19.92 -1.97
C ASN A 96 11.66 -19.00 -3.20
N VAL A 97 11.47 -17.70 -2.98
CA VAL A 97 11.43 -16.69 -4.04
C VAL A 97 12.72 -15.89 -4.07
N GLU A 98 13.25 -15.70 -5.27
CA GLU A 98 14.34 -14.77 -5.57
C GLU A 98 13.84 -13.33 -5.40
N VAL A 99 14.51 -12.57 -4.54
CA VAL A 99 14.14 -11.17 -4.24
C VAL A 99 14.13 -10.28 -5.49
N GLU A 100 15.03 -10.49 -6.44
CA GLU A 100 15.08 -9.66 -7.65
C GLU A 100 13.81 -9.82 -8.52
N LYS A 101 13.17 -11.00 -8.50
CA LYS A 101 11.87 -11.23 -9.15
C LYS A 101 10.73 -10.47 -8.46
N VAL A 102 10.79 -10.33 -7.14
CA VAL A 102 9.82 -9.52 -6.38
C VAL A 102 10.00 -8.05 -6.73
N LYS A 103 11.25 -7.57 -6.79
CA LYS A 103 11.55 -6.19 -7.13
C LYS A 103 11.02 -5.82 -8.52
N SER A 104 11.23 -6.66 -9.53
CA SER A 104 10.79 -6.40 -10.90
C SER A 104 9.27 -6.44 -11.10
N THR A 105 8.54 -7.11 -10.21
CA THR A 105 7.06 -7.21 -10.23
C THR A 105 6.40 -6.34 -9.15
N SER A 106 7.16 -5.58 -8.38
CA SER A 106 6.64 -4.80 -7.25
C SER A 106 5.64 -3.73 -7.67
N LEU A 107 5.72 -3.23 -8.90
CA LEU A 107 4.75 -2.25 -9.44
C LEU A 107 3.57 -2.90 -10.17
N ASP A 108 3.50 -4.24 -10.22
CA ASP A 108 2.41 -5.00 -10.84
C ASP A 108 1.20 -5.13 -9.88
N GLY A 109 0.75 -4.01 -9.33
CA GLY A 109 -0.33 -3.96 -8.35
C GLY A 109 -1.12 -2.66 -8.39
N VAL A 110 -2.12 -2.58 -7.53
CA VAL A 110 -2.97 -1.41 -7.35
C VAL A 110 -2.90 -0.96 -5.90
N LEU A 111 -2.53 0.30 -5.67
CA LEU A 111 -2.70 0.95 -4.38
C LEU A 111 -4.20 1.17 -4.13
N LEU A 112 -4.69 0.67 -3.02
CA LEU A 112 -6.02 0.95 -2.50
C LEU A 112 -5.88 1.94 -1.34
N ILE A 113 -6.69 3.00 -1.36
CA ILE A 113 -6.87 3.89 -0.21
C ILE A 113 -8.25 3.61 0.36
N LEU A 114 -8.31 3.35 1.67
CA LEU A 114 -9.53 2.98 2.37
C LEU A 114 -9.84 3.97 3.50
N ASP A 115 -11.14 4.23 3.69
CA ASP A 115 -11.69 4.86 4.89
C ASP A 115 -12.61 3.83 5.57
N GLY A 116 -12.11 3.20 6.62
CA GLY A 116 -12.72 1.99 7.18
C GLY A 116 -12.91 0.91 6.10
N PRO A 117 -14.12 0.36 5.88
CA PRO A 117 -14.35 -0.67 4.88
C PRO A 117 -14.47 -0.15 3.43
N LYS A 118 -14.53 1.17 3.23
CA LYS A 118 -14.81 1.76 1.91
C LYS A 118 -13.51 2.04 1.15
N ILE A 119 -13.39 1.54 -0.07
CA ILE A 119 -12.35 1.96 -1.02
C ILE A 119 -12.72 3.36 -1.54
N ILE A 120 -11.86 4.34 -1.28
CA ILE A 120 -12.06 5.74 -1.72
C ILE A 120 -11.20 6.11 -2.92
N ALA A 121 -10.15 5.33 -3.20
CA ALA A 121 -9.35 5.45 -4.42
C ALA A 121 -8.66 4.14 -4.77
N GLU A 122 -8.52 3.90 -6.08
CA GLU A 122 -7.68 2.84 -6.65
C GLU A 122 -6.67 3.49 -7.60
N ILE A 123 -5.38 3.20 -7.42
CA ILE A 123 -4.31 3.80 -8.20
C ILE A 123 -3.37 2.69 -8.68
N PRO A 124 -3.28 2.42 -10.00
CA PRO A 124 -2.27 1.52 -10.54
C PRO A 124 -0.86 1.95 -10.13
N LEU A 125 -0.06 1.03 -9.61
CA LEU A 125 1.31 1.34 -9.18
C LEU A 125 2.24 1.66 -10.36
N THR A 126 1.94 1.14 -11.55
CA THR A 126 2.63 1.45 -12.80
C THR A 126 2.57 2.93 -13.18
N ASP A 127 1.53 3.65 -12.76
CA ASP A 127 1.38 5.09 -13.04
C ASP A 127 2.45 5.94 -12.35
N SER A 128 3.17 5.37 -11.38
CA SER A 128 4.33 5.99 -10.76
C SER A 128 5.51 6.20 -11.71
N ILE A 129 5.64 5.34 -12.73
CA ILE A 129 6.70 5.43 -13.74
C ILE A 129 6.48 6.66 -14.63
N ASN A 130 5.23 7.03 -14.89
CA ASN A 130 4.86 8.11 -15.80
C ASN A 130 5.01 9.53 -15.21
N LYS A 131 5.28 9.66 -13.90
CA LYS A 131 5.47 10.96 -13.23
C LYS A 131 6.92 11.39 -13.09
N ASN A 132 7.88 10.48 -13.35
CA ASN A 132 9.31 10.77 -13.27
C ASN A 132 9.93 11.11 -14.65
N THR A 133 9.11 11.23 -15.70
CA THR A 133 9.53 11.52 -17.08
C THR A 133 9.05 12.88 -17.60
N ASN A 134 8.53 13.76 -16.74
CA ASN A 134 8.15 15.15 -17.09
C ASN A 134 8.80 16.15 -16.14
#